data_AF-A0A165SQR5-F1
#
_entry.id   AF-A0A165SQR5-F1
#
_cell.length_a   1.000
_cell.length_b   1.000
_cell.length_c   1.000
_cell.angle_alpha   90.00
_cell.angle_beta   90.00
_cell.angle_gamma   90.00
#
_symmetry.space_group_name_H-M   'P 1'
#
loop_
_entity.id
_entity.type
_entity.pdbx_description
1 polymer ?
#
loop_
_entity_poly.entity_id
_entity_poly.type
_entity_poly.pdbx_seq_one_letter_code
_entity_poly.pdbx_strand_id
1 'polypeptide(L)'
;MLSLLLSLSIAASCTATTLQRRDSTGYVNPADGGGSMLTNAPDTYPLGLGEPLNAIIVGTSDSEVLSLTGAGGLNNYFLSFGFGGECFGVHVGDAQTANLGDGQGTINQTAEMRWDYYNPSLGTCTETEQGGNHFRYWVQNGTSAATGAIFMAVSEELPLSQNHDIIPNGYNLGRDWLVGNATSRNITTSDYSTSGGTQFSGSTSYNGWTYQTTVTYTTGLLNATSVGINHNESVPVNGQPAIDGLVAVMEVKALQKGNGSSGSPK
;
A
#
# COMPACT_ATOMS: atom_id res chain seq x y z
N MET A 1 -21.70 2.77 73.00
CA MET A 1 -21.70 3.24 71.60
C MET A 1 -20.70 2.38 70.84
N LEU A 2 -21.18 1.40 70.08
CA LEU A 2 -20.36 0.43 69.36
C LEU A 2 -20.13 0.98 67.94
N SER A 3 -18.89 1.32 67.60
CA SER A 3 -18.52 1.89 66.31
C SER A 3 -18.28 0.75 65.31
N LEU A 4 -19.08 0.70 64.25
CA LEU A 4 -19.00 -0.30 63.18
C LEU A 4 -18.08 0.24 62.08
N LEU A 5 -16.87 -0.31 61.97
CA LEU A 5 -15.95 -0.01 60.87
C LEU A 5 -16.37 -0.79 59.61
N LEU A 6 -16.85 -0.07 58.61
CA LEU A 6 -17.19 -0.61 57.29
C LEU A 6 -15.94 -0.62 56.41
N SER A 7 -15.34 -1.79 56.19
CA SER A 7 -14.22 -1.98 55.27
C SER A 7 -14.71 -1.95 53.82
N LEU A 8 -14.31 -0.94 53.06
CA LEU A 8 -14.63 -0.81 51.64
C LEU A 8 -13.57 -1.53 50.80
N SER A 9 -13.94 -2.68 50.23
CA SER A 9 -13.09 -3.47 49.33
C SER A 9 -13.10 -2.83 47.94
N ILE A 10 -12.01 -2.17 47.53
CA ILE A 10 -11.85 -1.67 46.16
C ILE A 10 -11.46 -2.86 45.29
N ALA A 11 -12.40 -3.37 44.49
CA ALA A 11 -12.10 -4.36 43.46
C ALA A 11 -11.42 -3.65 42.28
N ALA A 12 -10.15 -3.96 42.05
CA ALA A 12 -9.44 -3.55 40.84
C ALA A 12 -9.98 -4.36 39.65
N SER A 13 -10.76 -3.71 38.78
CA SER A 13 -11.18 -4.29 37.50
C SER A 13 -9.99 -4.31 36.53
N CYS A 14 -9.31 -5.46 36.42
CA CYS A 14 -8.44 -5.72 35.29
C CYS A 14 -9.33 -5.91 34.04
N THR A 15 -9.36 -4.92 33.16
CA THR A 15 -9.87 -5.12 31.79
C THR A 15 -8.89 -6.03 31.07
N ALA A 16 -9.26 -7.30 30.91
CA ALA A 16 -8.54 -8.21 30.03
C ALA A 16 -8.71 -7.69 28.60
N THR A 17 -7.65 -7.15 28.02
CA THR A 17 -7.59 -6.88 26.59
C THR A 17 -7.74 -8.21 25.89
N THR A 18 -8.89 -8.47 25.28
CA THR A 18 -9.06 -9.62 24.39
C THR A 18 -7.98 -9.53 23.32
N LEU A 19 -7.06 -10.51 23.29
CA LEU A 19 -6.17 -10.71 22.17
C LEU A 19 -7.05 -10.83 20.92
N GLN A 20 -7.09 -9.77 20.10
CA GLN A 20 -7.73 -9.85 18.80
C GLN A 20 -7.06 -10.99 18.04
N ARG A 21 -7.87 -11.93 17.56
CA ARG A 21 -7.44 -12.94 16.60
C ARG A 21 -6.78 -12.16 15.45
N ARG A 22 -5.46 -12.33 15.26
CA ARG A 22 -4.83 -11.84 14.02
C ARG A 22 -5.60 -12.49 12.90
N ASP A 23 -6.20 -11.67 12.05
CA ASP A 23 -6.77 -12.19 10.82
C ASP A 23 -5.63 -12.93 10.09
N SER A 24 -5.90 -14.17 9.69
CA SER A 24 -4.87 -15.05 9.10
C SER A 24 -4.36 -14.52 7.76
N THR A 25 -5.06 -13.55 7.17
CA THR A 25 -4.74 -12.85 5.92
C THR A 25 -3.70 -11.74 6.11
N GLY A 26 -3.48 -11.26 7.33
CA GLY A 26 -2.56 -10.16 7.61
C GLY A 26 -3.07 -8.76 7.24
N TYR A 27 -4.35 -8.59 6.91
CA TYR A 27 -5.02 -7.29 6.71
C TYR A 27 -6.52 -7.45 7.01
N VAL A 28 -7.22 -6.36 7.35
CA VAL A 28 -8.68 -6.33 7.47
C VAL A 28 -9.25 -5.52 6.30
N ASN A 29 -10.36 -5.96 5.69
CA ASN A 29 -11.00 -5.18 4.64
C ASN A 29 -11.52 -3.85 5.23
N PRO A 30 -11.10 -2.69 4.71
CA PRO A 30 -11.58 -1.39 5.19
C PRO A 30 -13.11 -1.27 5.27
N ALA A 31 -13.84 -1.90 4.35
CA ALA A 31 -15.30 -1.86 4.32
C ALA A 31 -15.95 -2.47 5.58
N ASP A 32 -15.29 -3.44 6.23
CA ASP A 32 -15.81 -4.09 7.44
C ASP A 32 -15.75 -3.16 8.66
N GLY A 33 -14.90 -2.13 8.61
CA GLY A 33 -14.70 -1.14 9.67
C GLY A 33 -15.24 0.25 9.35
N GLY A 34 -16.07 0.38 8.32
CA GLY A 34 -16.62 1.68 7.88
C GLY A 34 -15.64 2.54 7.06
N GLY A 35 -14.55 1.95 6.59
CA GLY A 35 -13.62 2.51 5.61
C GLY A 35 -13.97 2.13 4.18
N SER A 36 -13.02 2.32 3.27
CA SER A 36 -13.19 2.02 1.84
C SER A 36 -11.87 1.54 1.22
N MET A 37 -11.95 0.73 0.17
CA MET A 37 -10.83 0.39 -0.71
C MET A 37 -10.55 1.50 -1.76
N LEU A 38 -11.11 2.69 -1.55
CA LEU A 38 -10.84 3.88 -2.35
C LEU A 38 -10.25 4.98 -1.47
N THR A 39 -9.33 5.75 -2.03
CA THR A 39 -8.84 6.99 -1.40
C THR A 39 -9.92 8.08 -1.45
N ASN A 40 -9.68 9.15 -0.72
CA ASN A 40 -10.36 10.42 -0.87
C ASN A 40 -9.37 11.38 -1.54
N ALA A 41 -9.49 11.51 -2.86
CA ALA A 41 -8.74 12.47 -3.66
C ALA A 41 -9.49 13.81 -3.67
N PRO A 42 -8.82 14.94 -3.33
CA PRO A 42 -9.42 16.26 -3.49
C PRO A 42 -9.50 16.63 -4.98
N ASP A 43 -10.41 17.54 -5.31
CA ASP A 43 -10.46 18.23 -6.60
C ASP A 43 -10.55 17.34 -7.87
N THR A 44 -11.13 16.15 -7.75
CA THR A 44 -11.39 15.27 -8.89
C THR A 44 -12.49 15.80 -9.80
N TYR A 45 -12.50 15.38 -11.07
CA TYR A 45 -13.62 15.63 -11.98
C TYR A 45 -14.14 14.31 -12.59
N PRO A 46 -15.39 13.91 -12.31
CA PRO A 46 -16.33 14.44 -11.31
C PRO A 46 -15.79 14.52 -9.88
N LEU A 47 -16.34 15.41 -9.05
CA LEU A 47 -15.91 15.57 -7.64
C LEU A 47 -16.27 14.34 -6.80
N GLY A 48 -15.38 14.02 -5.85
CA GLY A 48 -15.61 12.96 -4.85
C GLY A 48 -15.26 11.56 -5.33
N LEU A 49 -14.40 11.45 -6.34
CA LEU A 49 -13.86 10.18 -6.78
C LEU A 49 -12.60 9.82 -6.00
N GLY A 50 -12.24 8.54 -6.02
CA GLY A 50 -11.07 8.02 -5.33
C GLY A 50 -10.21 7.15 -6.22
N GLU A 51 -8.94 7.03 -5.86
CA GLU A 51 -8.04 6.05 -6.45
C GLU A 51 -8.21 4.70 -5.75
N PRO A 52 -8.08 3.59 -6.49
CA PRO A 52 -8.23 2.26 -5.92
C PRO A 52 -7.02 1.88 -5.07
N LEU A 53 -7.24 1.42 -3.84
CA LEU A 53 -6.24 0.75 -3.02
C LEU A 53 -5.99 -0.67 -3.58
N ASN A 54 -5.40 -0.77 -4.77
CA ASN A 54 -5.30 -1.98 -5.59
C ASN A 54 -4.08 -2.86 -5.28
N ALA A 55 -3.29 -2.53 -4.26
CA ALA A 55 -2.25 -3.42 -3.74
C ALA A 55 -2.12 -3.32 -2.21
N ILE A 56 -1.74 -4.43 -1.58
CA ILE A 56 -1.59 -4.55 -0.12
C ILE A 56 -0.31 -5.33 0.19
N ILE A 57 0.59 -4.78 1.01
CA ILE A 57 1.61 -5.59 1.69
C ILE A 57 1.03 -6.06 3.02
N VAL A 58 0.89 -7.37 3.19
CA VAL A 58 0.21 -7.92 4.36
C VAL A 58 1.07 -7.80 5.63
N GLY A 59 0.42 -7.58 6.76
CA GLY A 59 1.02 -7.48 8.09
C GLY A 59 1.68 -8.77 8.60
N THR A 60 1.47 -9.90 7.91
CA THR A 60 2.20 -11.16 8.14
C THR A 60 3.55 -11.22 7.44
N SER A 61 3.90 -10.21 6.63
CA SER A 61 5.25 -9.98 6.14
C SER A 61 6.23 -9.80 7.30
N ASP A 62 7.53 -10.01 7.06
CA ASP A 62 8.52 -9.87 8.12
C ASP A 62 8.49 -8.44 8.69
N SER A 63 8.43 -8.32 10.02
CA SER A 63 8.29 -7.02 10.70
C SER A 63 9.42 -6.04 10.39
N GLU A 64 10.60 -6.56 10.06
CA GLU A 64 11.74 -5.76 9.64
C GLU A 64 11.51 -5.11 8.27
N VAL A 65 10.81 -5.79 7.36
CA VAL A 65 10.40 -5.25 6.05
C VAL A 65 9.32 -4.19 6.23
N LEU A 66 8.36 -4.42 7.14
CA LEU A 66 7.27 -3.46 7.41
C LEU A 66 7.74 -2.20 8.17
N SER A 67 8.99 -2.16 8.63
CA SER A 67 9.53 -1.02 9.36
C SER A 67 9.69 0.20 8.47
N LEU A 68 9.10 1.34 8.85
CA LEU A 68 9.23 2.60 8.12
C LEU A 68 10.63 3.25 8.25
N THR A 69 11.41 2.85 9.26
CA THR A 69 12.71 3.46 9.58
C THR A 69 13.88 2.48 9.53
N GLY A 70 13.61 1.20 9.28
CA GLY A 70 14.63 0.15 9.26
C GLY A 70 15.52 0.22 8.02
N ALA A 71 16.80 -0.13 8.16
CA ALA A 71 17.73 -0.17 7.03
C ALA A 71 17.31 -1.18 5.95
N GLY A 72 16.69 -2.30 6.34
CA GLY A 72 16.05 -3.25 5.44
C GLY A 72 14.53 -3.06 5.33
N GLY A 73 14.02 -1.93 5.82
CA GLY A 73 12.61 -1.64 5.96
C GLY A 73 11.91 -1.29 4.66
N LEU A 74 10.71 -0.74 4.79
CA LEU A 74 9.74 -0.62 3.72
C LEU A 74 10.28 0.20 2.55
N ASN A 75 11.00 1.28 2.85
CA ASN A 75 11.65 2.10 1.84
C ASN A 75 12.77 1.33 1.10
N ASN A 76 13.61 0.58 1.81
CA ASN A 76 14.66 -0.22 1.17
C ASN A 76 14.08 -1.35 0.30
N TYR A 77 12.92 -1.89 0.69
CA TYR A 77 12.15 -2.81 -0.13
C TYR A 77 11.61 -2.14 -1.40
N PHE A 78 10.99 -0.96 -1.30
CA PHE A 78 10.52 -0.21 -2.48
C PHE A 78 11.65 0.07 -3.48
N LEU A 79 12.82 0.48 -2.97
CA LEU A 79 14.02 0.70 -3.76
C LEU A 79 14.53 -0.57 -4.46
N SER A 80 14.28 -1.77 -3.90
CA SER A 80 14.73 -3.02 -4.51
C SER A 80 13.97 -3.40 -5.77
N PHE A 81 12.80 -2.81 -6.00
CA PHE A 81 12.03 -2.98 -7.23
C PHE A 81 11.75 -1.67 -7.97
N GLY A 82 12.58 -0.64 -7.74
CA GLY A 82 12.64 0.58 -8.56
C GLY A 82 11.67 1.69 -8.16
N PHE A 83 11.22 1.73 -6.90
CA PHE A 83 10.40 2.83 -6.39
C PHE A 83 11.14 3.61 -5.32
N GLY A 84 11.29 4.91 -5.55
CA GLY A 84 11.94 5.86 -4.65
C GLY A 84 10.95 6.88 -4.09
N GLY A 85 11.32 7.50 -2.97
CA GLY A 85 10.55 8.63 -2.44
C GLY A 85 10.63 9.85 -3.36
N GLU A 86 9.73 10.80 -3.14
CA GLU A 86 9.60 12.00 -3.95
C GLU A 86 10.92 12.78 -4.11
N CYS A 87 11.10 13.34 -5.30
CA CYS A 87 12.28 14.13 -5.68
C CYS A 87 12.46 15.33 -4.74
N PHE A 88 13.46 15.30 -3.86
CA PHE A 88 13.76 16.39 -2.92
C PHE A 88 12.55 16.87 -2.08
N GLY A 89 11.55 15.99 -1.86
CA GLY A 89 10.30 16.35 -1.17
C GLY A 89 9.38 17.28 -1.97
N VAL A 90 9.61 17.42 -3.28
CA VAL A 90 8.70 18.12 -4.19
C VAL A 90 7.53 17.19 -4.48
N HIS A 91 6.39 17.53 -3.86
CA HIS A 91 5.12 16.87 -4.08
C HIS A 91 4.36 17.57 -5.21
N VAL A 92 4.10 16.86 -6.32
CA VAL A 92 3.30 17.33 -7.45
C VAL A 92 2.00 16.54 -7.46
N GLY A 93 0.90 17.23 -7.18
CA GLY A 93 -0.40 16.63 -6.88
C GLY A 93 -0.86 17.01 -5.47
N ASP A 94 -2.12 16.73 -5.15
CA ASP A 94 -2.66 16.98 -3.82
C ASP A 94 -2.55 15.73 -2.94
N ALA A 95 -2.18 15.95 -1.68
CA ALA A 95 -2.10 14.88 -0.71
C ALA A 95 -3.48 14.23 -0.54
N GLN A 96 -3.52 12.90 -0.66
CA GLN A 96 -4.75 12.14 -0.53
C GLN A 96 -4.92 11.60 0.89
N THR A 97 -6.17 11.28 1.22
CA THR A 97 -6.51 10.64 2.49
C THR A 97 -7.21 9.32 2.26
N ALA A 98 -7.26 8.45 3.27
CA ALA A 98 -7.99 7.19 3.20
C ALA A 98 -8.51 6.81 4.59
N ASN A 99 -9.66 6.13 4.64
CA ASN A 99 -10.15 5.48 5.85
C ASN A 99 -10.00 3.96 5.68
N LEU A 100 -9.04 3.38 6.42
CA LEU A 100 -8.72 1.95 6.33
C LEU A 100 -9.60 1.05 7.21
N GLY A 101 -10.69 1.58 7.78
CA GLY A 101 -11.61 0.84 8.64
C GLY A 101 -10.97 0.37 9.96
N ASP A 102 -9.84 0.95 10.35
CA ASP A 102 -9.05 0.53 11.51
C ASP A 102 -9.38 1.29 12.79
N GLY A 103 -10.40 2.15 12.76
CA GLY A 103 -10.83 2.96 13.90
C GLY A 103 -10.13 4.32 14.02
N GLN A 104 -9.24 4.68 13.08
CA GLN A 104 -8.63 6.02 13.04
C GLN A 104 -9.44 7.03 12.22
N GLY A 105 -10.47 6.58 11.51
CA GLY A 105 -11.20 7.41 10.56
C GLY A 105 -10.35 7.70 9.31
N THR A 106 -10.57 8.85 8.69
CA THR A 106 -9.80 9.29 7.52
C THR A 106 -8.44 9.84 7.96
N ILE A 107 -7.37 9.27 7.41
CA ILE A 107 -5.98 9.64 7.69
C ILE A 107 -5.24 10.06 6.42
N ASN A 108 -4.22 10.90 6.56
CA ASN A 108 -3.36 11.32 5.45
C ASN A 108 -2.51 10.16 4.93
N GLN A 109 -2.12 10.22 3.65
CA GLN A 109 -1.09 9.35 3.09
C GLN A 109 0.19 9.39 3.94
N THR A 110 0.86 8.25 4.05
CA THR A 110 2.16 8.15 4.74
C THR A 110 3.26 8.75 3.86
N ALA A 111 3.31 8.33 2.61
CA ALA A 111 4.21 8.85 1.60
C ALA A 111 3.69 8.52 0.20
N GLU A 112 4.33 9.14 -0.78
CA GLU A 112 4.21 8.83 -2.19
C GLU A 112 5.54 8.27 -2.70
N MET A 113 5.45 7.21 -3.49
CA MET A 113 6.57 6.51 -4.08
C MET A 113 6.43 6.56 -5.60
N ARG A 114 7.50 6.94 -6.29
CA ARG A 114 7.52 7.12 -7.75
C ARG A 114 8.55 6.18 -8.37
N TRP A 115 8.29 5.77 -9.60
CA TRP A 115 9.22 5.00 -10.40
C TRP A 115 10.55 5.76 -10.51
N ASP A 116 11.64 5.15 -10.06
CA ASP A 116 12.94 5.82 -9.98
C ASP A 116 13.81 5.57 -11.23
N TYR A 117 13.32 4.86 -12.25
CA TYR A 117 14.10 4.45 -13.42
C TYR A 117 15.44 3.77 -13.08
N TYR A 118 15.48 3.02 -11.97
CA TYR A 118 16.69 2.43 -11.39
C TYR A 118 17.75 3.46 -10.97
N ASN A 119 17.32 4.69 -10.71
CA ASN A 119 18.13 5.78 -10.18
C ASN A 119 17.44 6.42 -8.96
N PRO A 120 17.62 5.83 -7.77
CA PRO A 120 17.04 6.33 -6.52
C PRO A 120 17.36 7.80 -6.17
N SER A 121 18.41 8.39 -6.75
CA SER A 121 18.85 9.74 -6.43
C SER A 121 18.22 10.82 -7.30
N LEU A 122 17.87 10.51 -8.55
CA LEU A 122 17.41 11.51 -9.54
C LEU A 122 16.21 11.04 -10.37
N GLY A 123 15.94 9.74 -10.42
CA GLY A 123 14.94 9.22 -11.34
C GLY A 123 13.50 9.49 -10.93
N THR A 124 13.22 9.73 -9.64
CA THR A 124 11.90 10.24 -9.23
C THR A 124 11.65 11.68 -9.70
N CYS A 125 12.72 12.45 -9.94
CA CYS A 125 12.61 13.76 -10.60
C CYS A 125 12.34 13.60 -12.10
N THR A 126 12.95 12.59 -12.73
CA THR A 126 12.66 12.23 -14.13
C THR A 126 11.21 11.78 -14.30
N GLU A 127 10.66 11.03 -13.35
CA GLU A 127 9.25 10.60 -13.37
C GLU A 127 8.31 11.80 -13.28
N THR A 128 8.61 12.78 -12.41
CA THR A 128 7.85 14.04 -12.37
C THR A 128 7.79 14.70 -13.76
N GLU A 129 8.82 14.58 -14.60
CA GLU A 129 8.79 15.17 -15.94
C GLU A 129 8.19 14.25 -17.02
N GLN A 130 8.35 12.93 -16.88
CA GLN A 130 8.07 11.94 -17.94
C GLN A 130 6.82 11.09 -17.69
N GLY A 131 6.28 11.11 -16.48
CA GLY A 131 5.21 10.22 -16.03
C GLY A 131 5.75 8.81 -15.80
N GLY A 132 5.06 8.06 -14.98
CA GLY A 132 5.44 6.68 -14.72
C GLY A 132 4.58 6.03 -13.67
N ASN A 133 5.05 4.89 -13.23
CA ASN A 133 4.41 4.14 -12.17
C ASN A 133 4.59 4.89 -10.86
N HIS A 134 3.52 5.06 -10.10
CA HIS A 134 3.62 5.60 -8.76
C HIS A 134 2.60 4.94 -7.84
N PHE A 135 2.83 5.08 -6.54
CA PHE A 135 1.82 4.74 -5.56
C PHE A 135 1.87 5.60 -4.31
N ARG A 136 0.70 5.80 -3.72
CA ARG A 136 0.52 6.38 -2.39
C ARG A 136 0.26 5.24 -1.42
N TYR A 137 0.71 5.36 -0.17
CA TYR A 137 0.44 4.29 0.81
C TYR A 137 0.03 4.76 2.21
N TRP A 138 -0.73 3.90 2.87
CA TRP A 138 -1.25 4.06 4.24
C TRP A 138 -0.98 2.80 5.06
N VAL A 139 -0.86 2.95 6.38
CA VAL A 139 -0.62 1.84 7.30
C VAL A 139 -1.89 1.55 8.11
N GLN A 140 -2.38 0.31 8.04
CA GLN A 140 -3.52 -0.14 8.84
C GLN A 140 -3.04 -0.49 10.26
N ASN A 141 -3.12 0.47 11.18
CA ASN A 141 -2.57 0.35 12.54
C ASN A 141 -3.47 0.93 13.63
N GLY A 142 -4.75 1.12 13.33
CA GLY A 142 -5.73 1.61 14.28
C GLY A 142 -6.17 0.57 15.31
N THR A 143 -6.85 1.03 16.36
CA THR A 143 -7.29 0.20 17.49
C THR A 143 -8.28 -0.90 17.12
N SER A 144 -9.00 -0.76 16.00
CA SER A 144 -9.96 -1.75 15.51
C SER A 144 -9.30 -2.76 14.57
N ALA A 145 -8.18 -2.42 13.94
CA ALA A 145 -7.40 -3.30 13.08
C ALA A 145 -5.90 -2.93 13.09
N ALA A 146 -5.16 -3.41 14.09
CA ALA A 146 -3.71 -3.20 14.21
C ALA A 146 -2.91 -4.27 13.45
N THR A 147 -3.15 -4.40 12.14
CA THR A 147 -2.54 -5.45 11.31
C THR A 147 -1.11 -5.11 10.90
N GLY A 148 -0.79 -3.83 10.76
CA GLY A 148 0.47 -3.35 10.19
C GLY A 148 0.53 -3.50 8.66
N ALA A 149 -0.59 -3.83 8.01
CA ALA A 149 -0.65 -3.93 6.56
C ALA A 149 -0.46 -2.56 5.89
N ILE A 150 0.19 -2.56 4.72
CA ILE A 150 0.42 -1.38 3.90
C ILE A 150 -0.57 -1.41 2.75
N PHE A 151 -1.52 -0.48 2.73
CA PHE A 151 -2.48 -0.32 1.63
C PHE A 151 -1.93 0.70 0.64
N MET A 152 -1.96 0.36 -0.65
CA MET A 152 -1.32 1.14 -1.71
C MET A 152 -2.33 1.47 -2.82
N ALA A 153 -2.40 2.75 -3.20
CA ALA A 153 -3.07 3.19 -4.41
C ALA A 153 -2.04 3.27 -5.52
N VAL A 154 -2.02 2.28 -6.41
CA VAL A 154 -1.02 2.14 -7.47
C VAL A 154 -1.62 2.56 -8.80
N SER A 155 -0.90 3.37 -9.56
CA SER A 155 -1.32 3.76 -10.90
C SER A 155 -0.12 4.09 -11.80
N GLU A 156 -0.41 4.33 -13.07
CA GLU A 156 0.56 4.77 -14.06
C GLU A 156 0.07 6.11 -14.65
N GLU A 157 0.92 7.13 -14.53
CA GLU A 157 0.61 8.50 -14.95
C GLU A 157 1.28 8.86 -16.29
N LEU A 158 0.65 9.77 -17.02
CA LEU A 158 1.24 10.49 -18.13
C LEU A 158 2.28 11.52 -17.62
N PRO A 159 3.15 12.04 -18.50
CA PRO A 159 4.06 13.13 -18.15
C PRO A 159 3.37 14.38 -17.61
N LEU A 160 4.11 15.24 -16.88
CA LEU A 160 3.64 16.54 -16.40
C LEU A 160 3.07 17.45 -17.51
N SER A 161 3.61 17.35 -18.74
CA SER A 161 3.08 18.07 -19.91
C SER A 161 1.62 17.72 -20.24
N GLN A 162 1.11 16.61 -19.70
CA GLN A 162 -0.27 16.13 -19.76
C GLN A 162 -0.91 16.10 -18.36
N ASN A 163 -0.38 16.90 -17.43
CA ASN A 163 -0.86 17.09 -16.05
C ASN A 163 -0.92 15.81 -15.20
N HIS A 164 -0.04 14.83 -15.43
CA HIS A 164 -0.07 13.57 -14.67
C HIS A 164 -1.42 12.82 -14.74
N ASP A 165 -2.17 12.97 -15.84
CA ASP A 165 -3.40 12.21 -16.05
C ASP A 165 -3.09 10.70 -16.13
N ILE A 166 -4.03 9.85 -15.71
CA ILE A 166 -3.84 8.40 -15.70
C ILE A 166 -3.88 7.86 -17.13
N ILE A 167 -2.91 7.02 -17.49
CA ILE A 167 -2.91 6.42 -18.83
C ILE A 167 -4.15 5.52 -19.02
N PRO A 168 -4.56 5.22 -20.26
CA PRO A 168 -5.57 4.20 -20.52
C PRO A 168 -5.17 2.86 -19.85
N ASN A 169 -6.10 2.24 -19.10
CA ASN A 169 -5.86 1.06 -18.26
C ASN A 169 -4.83 1.26 -17.12
N GLY A 170 -4.52 2.49 -16.74
CA GLY A 170 -3.38 2.84 -15.87
C GLY A 170 -3.43 2.28 -14.45
N TYR A 171 -4.61 2.06 -13.86
CA TYR A 171 -4.69 1.41 -12.55
C TYR A 171 -4.33 -0.08 -12.61
N ASN A 172 -4.78 -0.79 -13.65
CA ASN A 172 -4.50 -2.21 -13.80
C ASN A 172 -3.04 -2.42 -14.23
N LEU A 173 -2.59 -1.67 -15.24
CA LEU A 173 -1.18 -1.68 -15.69
C LEU A 173 -0.24 -1.28 -14.57
N GLY A 174 -0.61 -0.23 -13.82
CA GLY A 174 0.16 0.29 -12.70
C GLY A 174 0.46 -0.81 -11.68
N ARG A 175 -0.61 -1.46 -11.20
CA ARG A 175 -0.53 -2.62 -10.29
C ARG A 175 0.28 -3.76 -10.89
N ASP A 176 0.01 -4.14 -12.13
CA ASP A 176 0.65 -5.31 -12.75
C ASP A 176 2.15 -5.10 -12.98
N TRP A 177 2.58 -3.88 -13.32
CA TRP A 177 3.99 -3.54 -13.46
C TRP A 177 4.71 -3.46 -12.11
N LEU A 178 4.08 -2.93 -11.07
CA LEU A 178 4.59 -3.02 -9.70
C LEU A 178 4.82 -4.48 -9.29
N VAL A 179 3.84 -5.36 -9.56
CA VAL A 179 3.94 -6.80 -9.26
C VAL A 179 5.04 -7.46 -10.08
N GLY A 180 5.14 -7.10 -11.36
CA GLY A 180 6.22 -7.56 -12.23
C GLY A 180 7.60 -7.20 -11.69
N ASN A 181 7.80 -5.94 -11.31
CA ASN A 181 9.06 -5.48 -10.73
C ASN A 181 9.37 -6.18 -9.41
N ALA A 182 8.40 -6.26 -8.49
CA ALA A 182 8.57 -6.89 -7.18
C ALA A 182 8.80 -8.41 -7.24
N THR A 183 8.43 -9.06 -8.36
CA THR A 183 8.62 -10.50 -8.60
C THR A 183 9.66 -10.80 -9.69
N SER A 184 10.35 -9.79 -10.23
CA SER A 184 11.30 -9.94 -11.35
C SER A 184 10.71 -10.66 -12.57
N ARG A 185 9.49 -10.28 -12.98
CA ARG A 185 8.74 -10.85 -14.11
C ARG A 185 8.07 -9.77 -14.94
N ASN A 186 7.84 -10.05 -16.22
CA ASN A 186 6.89 -9.27 -17.01
C ASN A 186 5.49 -9.87 -16.80
N ILE A 187 4.54 -9.08 -16.31
CA ILE A 187 3.15 -9.48 -16.09
C ILE A 187 2.28 -8.83 -17.16
N THR A 188 1.49 -9.64 -17.84
CA THR A 188 0.52 -9.23 -18.83
C THR A 188 -0.87 -9.74 -18.45
N THR A 189 -1.91 -9.19 -19.07
CA THR A 189 -3.30 -9.59 -18.81
C THR A 189 -3.59 -11.06 -19.14
N SER A 190 -2.72 -11.74 -19.91
CA SER A 190 -2.84 -13.18 -20.16
C SER A 190 -2.25 -14.07 -19.05
N ASP A 191 -1.50 -13.50 -18.11
CA ASP A 191 -0.81 -14.25 -17.05
C ASP A 191 -1.70 -14.51 -15.82
N TYR A 192 -2.86 -13.83 -15.71
CA TYR A 192 -3.73 -13.93 -14.55
C TYR A 192 -5.21 -14.09 -14.89
N SER A 193 -5.97 -14.63 -13.93
CA SER A 193 -7.42 -14.74 -14.01
C SER A 193 -8.08 -13.55 -13.32
N THR A 194 -9.09 -12.95 -13.98
CA THR A 194 -9.96 -11.93 -13.36
C THR A 194 -10.88 -12.50 -12.28
N SER A 195 -10.96 -13.82 -12.12
CA SER A 195 -11.61 -14.45 -10.98
C SER A 195 -10.76 -14.44 -9.71
N GLY A 196 -9.50 -14.01 -9.78
CA GLY A 196 -8.53 -14.07 -8.69
C GLY A 196 -7.89 -15.45 -8.52
N GLY A 197 -7.00 -15.54 -7.52
CA GLY A 197 -6.26 -16.76 -7.13
C GLY A 197 -4.92 -16.96 -7.83
N THR A 198 -4.62 -16.21 -8.90
CA THR A 198 -3.31 -16.25 -9.55
C THR A 198 -2.22 -15.80 -8.59
N GLN A 199 -1.10 -16.52 -8.57
CA GLN A 199 0.06 -16.21 -7.74
C GLN A 199 1.33 -16.01 -8.55
N PHE A 200 2.12 -15.03 -8.14
CA PHE A 200 3.46 -14.76 -8.65
C PHE A 200 4.45 -14.73 -7.48
N SER A 201 5.68 -15.18 -7.70
CA SER A 201 6.72 -15.10 -6.67
C SER A 201 8.07 -14.84 -7.30
N GLY A 202 8.89 -14.03 -6.63
CA GLY A 202 10.23 -13.68 -7.07
C GLY A 202 11.00 -12.93 -6.00
N SER A 203 12.26 -12.60 -6.32
CA SER A 203 13.13 -11.89 -5.39
C SER A 203 13.75 -10.64 -6.02
N THR A 204 14.05 -9.68 -5.16
CA THR A 204 14.73 -8.42 -5.49
C THR A 204 15.73 -8.08 -4.41
N SER A 205 16.70 -7.21 -4.72
CA SER A 205 17.78 -6.87 -3.78
C SER A 205 18.16 -5.39 -3.86
N TYR A 206 18.45 -4.80 -2.70
CA TYR A 206 18.98 -3.43 -2.60
C TYR A 206 19.76 -3.25 -1.29
N ASN A 207 20.87 -2.50 -1.35
CA ASN A 207 21.76 -2.26 -0.19
C ASN A 207 22.16 -3.53 0.59
N GLY A 208 22.40 -4.64 -0.13
CA GLY A 208 22.79 -5.92 0.48
C GLY A 208 21.65 -6.69 1.15
N TRP A 209 20.43 -6.19 1.10
CA TRP A 209 19.22 -6.93 1.46
C TRP A 209 18.67 -7.68 0.26
N THR A 210 18.08 -8.84 0.51
CA THR A 210 17.33 -9.62 -0.49
C THR A 210 15.96 -9.94 0.06
N TYR A 211 14.94 -9.62 -0.72
CA TYR A 211 13.54 -9.80 -0.39
C TYR A 211 12.93 -10.85 -1.30
N GLN A 212 12.12 -11.75 -0.74
CA GLN A 212 11.20 -12.60 -1.50
C GLN A 212 9.81 -12.00 -1.40
N THR A 213 9.18 -11.76 -2.55
CA THR A 213 7.79 -11.32 -2.65
C THR A 213 6.95 -12.46 -3.22
N THR A 214 5.86 -12.81 -2.55
CA THR A 214 4.79 -13.63 -3.12
C THR A 214 3.54 -12.79 -3.22
N VAL A 215 2.98 -12.69 -4.42
CA VAL A 215 1.78 -11.91 -4.72
C VAL A 215 0.64 -12.85 -5.07
N THR A 216 -0.53 -12.62 -4.49
CA THR A 216 -1.79 -13.25 -4.88
C THR A 216 -2.75 -12.19 -5.40
N TYR A 217 -3.33 -12.40 -6.59
CA TYR A 217 -4.40 -11.53 -7.09
C TYR A 217 -5.71 -11.95 -6.44
N THR A 218 -6.30 -11.04 -5.67
CA THR A 218 -7.49 -11.30 -4.83
C THR A 218 -8.68 -10.49 -5.32
N THR A 219 -9.84 -11.13 -5.40
CA THR A 219 -11.15 -10.51 -5.67
C THR A 219 -11.91 -10.27 -4.37
N GLY A 220 -12.98 -9.47 -4.43
CA GLY A 220 -13.90 -9.25 -3.32
C GLY A 220 -13.53 -8.07 -2.40
N LEU A 221 -12.39 -7.42 -2.64
CA LEU A 221 -12.01 -6.15 -2.00
C LEU A 221 -12.43 -4.94 -2.84
N LEU A 222 -12.22 -5.04 -4.16
CA LEU A 222 -12.69 -4.07 -5.14
C LEU A 222 -13.65 -4.76 -6.12
N ASN A 223 -14.56 -3.98 -6.71
CA ASN A 223 -15.40 -4.41 -7.80
C ASN A 223 -14.78 -4.01 -9.14
N ALA A 224 -14.98 -4.80 -10.19
CA ALA A 224 -14.68 -4.37 -11.55
C ALA A 224 -15.66 -3.25 -11.96
N THR A 225 -15.21 -2.00 -11.95
CA THR A 225 -16.10 -0.84 -12.12
C THR A 225 -15.36 0.43 -12.53
N SER A 226 -16.12 1.38 -13.06
CA SER A 226 -15.71 2.78 -13.25
C SER A 226 -16.38 3.71 -12.23
N VAL A 227 -17.34 3.20 -11.45
CA VAL A 227 -18.10 3.98 -10.48
C VAL A 227 -17.23 4.29 -9.27
N GLY A 228 -17.11 5.59 -8.94
CA GLY A 228 -16.30 6.06 -7.82
C GLY A 228 -14.79 6.12 -8.09
N ILE A 229 -14.34 5.70 -9.28
CA ILE A 229 -12.93 5.68 -9.66
C ILE A 229 -12.54 7.02 -10.27
N ASN A 230 -11.46 7.63 -9.81
CA ASN A 230 -10.91 8.85 -10.38
C ASN A 230 -10.42 8.61 -11.82
N HIS A 231 -10.51 9.60 -12.72
CA HIS A 231 -10.18 9.46 -14.16
C HIS A 231 -11.02 8.41 -14.92
N ASN A 232 -12.24 8.13 -14.47
CA ASN A 232 -13.09 7.09 -15.07
C ASN A 232 -13.59 7.37 -16.50
N GLU A 233 -13.34 8.56 -17.06
CA GLU A 233 -13.67 8.88 -18.45
C GLU A 233 -12.54 8.50 -19.43
N SER A 234 -11.28 8.52 -18.99
CA SER A 234 -10.07 8.29 -19.82
C SER A 234 -9.44 6.91 -19.61
N VAL A 235 -9.58 6.34 -18.42
CA VAL A 235 -8.94 5.05 -18.05
C VAL A 235 -9.61 3.81 -18.67
N PRO A 236 -10.96 3.71 -18.80
CA PRO A 236 -11.60 2.55 -19.41
C PRO A 236 -11.10 2.28 -20.84
N VAL A 237 -10.83 1.02 -21.16
CA VAL A 237 -10.37 0.60 -22.49
C VAL A 237 -11.13 -0.62 -23.00
N ASN A 238 -11.34 -0.71 -24.31
CA ASN A 238 -11.90 -1.92 -24.95
C ASN A 238 -13.24 -2.40 -24.36
N GLY A 239 -14.07 -1.48 -23.85
CA GLY A 239 -15.32 -1.78 -23.18
C GLY A 239 -15.19 -2.36 -21.77
N GLN A 240 -13.97 -2.42 -21.22
CA GLN A 240 -13.70 -2.78 -19.83
C GLN A 240 -13.78 -1.54 -18.92
N PRO A 241 -14.21 -1.71 -17.65
CA PRO A 241 -14.21 -0.63 -16.66
C PRO A 241 -12.79 -0.11 -16.34
N ALA A 242 -12.71 1.00 -15.60
CA ALA A 242 -11.44 1.62 -15.20
C ALA A 242 -10.56 0.69 -14.35
N ILE A 243 -11.16 -0.19 -13.54
CA ILE A 243 -10.46 -1.23 -12.79
C ILE A 243 -11.09 -2.60 -13.00
N ASP A 244 -10.27 -3.65 -12.96
CA ASP A 244 -10.71 -5.05 -13.10
C ASP A 244 -11.18 -5.70 -11.77
N GLY A 245 -11.10 -4.96 -10.66
CA GLY A 245 -11.51 -5.42 -9.33
C GLY A 245 -10.49 -6.31 -8.61
N LEU A 246 -9.32 -6.57 -9.20
CA LEU A 246 -8.25 -7.33 -8.55
C LEU A 246 -7.41 -6.43 -7.64
N VAL A 247 -7.05 -6.98 -6.49
CA VAL A 247 -6.07 -6.41 -5.56
C VAL A 247 -4.85 -7.33 -5.51
N ALA A 248 -3.66 -6.76 -5.66
CA ALA A 248 -2.40 -7.48 -5.48
C ALA A 248 -2.05 -7.59 -4.00
N VAL A 249 -2.25 -8.77 -3.40
CA VAL A 249 -1.92 -9.05 -1.99
C VAL A 249 -0.52 -9.64 -1.92
N MET A 250 0.42 -8.91 -1.33
CA MET A 250 1.85 -9.17 -1.33
C MET A 250 2.31 -9.59 0.06
N GLU A 251 2.92 -10.77 0.18
CA GLU A 251 3.66 -11.20 1.36
C GLU A 251 5.17 -11.11 1.09
N VAL A 252 5.89 -10.45 1.99
CA VAL A 252 7.32 -10.14 1.81
C VAL A 252 8.15 -10.73 2.94
N LYS A 253 9.21 -11.45 2.58
CA LYS A 253 10.19 -12.04 3.51
C LYS A 253 11.59 -11.53 3.22
N ALA A 254 12.36 -11.20 4.26
CA ALA A 254 13.77 -10.86 4.12
C ALA A 254 14.62 -12.14 4.12
N LEU A 255 15.10 -12.55 2.94
CA LEU A 255 15.96 -13.74 2.80
C LEU A 255 17.40 -13.48 3.23
N GLN A 256 17.86 -12.25 3.02
CA GLN A 256 19.20 -11.81 3.40
C GLN A 256 19.13 -10.41 3.99
N LYS A 257 19.81 -10.24 5.12
CA LYS A 257 20.02 -8.92 5.73
C LYS A 257 21.31 -8.31 5.19
N GLY A 258 21.30 -7.01 4.91
CA GLY A 258 22.51 -6.27 4.60
C GLY A 258 23.51 -6.35 5.75
N ASN A 259 24.81 -6.25 5.44
CA ASN A 259 25.84 -6.12 6.47
C ASN A 259 25.66 -4.76 7.16
N GLY A 260 24.91 -4.74 8.26
CA GLY A 260 24.83 -3.56 9.11
C GLY A 260 26.24 -3.16 9.54
N SER A 261 26.68 -1.97 9.15
CA SER A 261 27.73 -1.27 9.87
C SER A 261 27.19 -0.98 11.28
N SER A 262 27.40 -1.91 12.20
CA SER A 262 27.49 -1.61 13.62
C SER A 262 28.75 -0.78 13.86
N GLY A 263 28.71 0.47 13.39
CA GLY A 263 29.68 1.48 13.79
C GLY A 263 29.52 1.72 15.28
N SER A 264 30.33 1.05 16.09
CA SER A 264 30.55 1.50 17.47
C SER A 264 31.00 2.95 17.43
N PRO A 265 30.44 3.83 18.28
CA PRO A 265 31.01 5.16 18.44
C PRO A 265 32.43 5.00 18.98
N LYS A 266 33.41 5.54 18.26
CA LYS A 266 34.69 5.93 18.85
C LYS A 266 34.56 7.35 19.35
#